data_AF-A0A7S7QKS4-F1
#
_entry.id   AF-A0A7S7QKS4-F1
#
_cell.length_a   1.000
_cell.length_b   1.000
_cell.length_c   1.000
_cell.angle_alpha   90.00
_cell.angle_beta   90.00
_cell.angle_gamma   90.00
#
_symmetry.space_group_name_H-M   'P 1'
#
loop_
_entity.id
_entity.type
_entity.pdbx_description
1 polymer ?
#
loop_
_entity_poly.entity_id
_entity_poly.type
_entity_poly.pdbx_seq_one_letter_code
_entity_poly.pdbx_strand_id
1 'polypeptide(L)'
;MASFLDRITTFVGTLASGPTLQPKSVVIKPERCKPDGCTGVTIAKDECYLRLTINELFLADARRAFVEYQPMVVSAISYIQGNEPITVPSVVGPSLLSRPTVELPQSLLLNDIDIAGPLPYRGGNITISLVLYRVRHTNYARDLLNVVEGVSKAIGPAADLGMLSKISGALLDGVESLLGLGDTEPVMGHRFTMSPVGPGGMKSFYAALVPSKSTTDDLSVDSGRLRIGDGAVPRPYSESDYILYNLSTHARRTDVSTLPFFGMYERAKRDAFRGGKESWAAAKATFSEVWQQMMTSPDLIPQQAEELFIEWKQALLAEKTRGDNFLAMSTTKSETEASAGIRRAAELLNL
;
A
#
# COMPACT_ATOMS: atom_id res chain seq x y z
N MET A 1 14.34 -27.76 12.25
CA MET A 1 13.75 -26.73 11.37
C MET A 1 14.67 -25.53 11.38
N ALA A 2 15.21 -25.11 10.24
CA ALA A 2 16.02 -23.89 10.16
C ALA A 2 15.15 -22.66 10.45
N SER A 3 15.68 -21.68 11.18
CA SER A 3 14.94 -20.45 11.49
C SER A 3 14.75 -19.60 10.24
N PHE A 4 13.75 -18.71 10.25
CA PHE A 4 13.49 -17.74 9.17
C PHE A 4 14.74 -16.93 8.79
N LEU A 5 15.58 -16.58 9.78
CA LEU A 5 16.83 -15.88 9.57
C LEU A 5 17.90 -16.75 8.89
N ASP A 6 17.97 -18.05 9.20
CA ASP A 6 18.93 -18.98 8.57
C ASP A 6 18.65 -19.16 7.08
N ARG A 7 17.37 -19.12 6.66
CA ARG A 7 16.95 -19.22 5.26
C ARG A 7 17.27 -17.97 4.47
N ILE A 8 16.99 -16.78 5.03
CA ILE A 8 17.43 -15.50 4.45
C ILE A 8 18.96 -15.49 4.31
N THR A 9 19.68 -15.97 5.31
CA THR A 9 21.15 -16.02 5.29
C THR A 9 21.67 -16.97 4.21
N THR A 10 21.00 -18.10 3.99
CA THR A 10 21.33 -19.05 2.93
C THR A 10 21.07 -18.45 1.54
N PHE A 11 19.92 -17.82 1.35
CA PHE A 11 19.56 -17.13 0.11
C PHE A 11 20.55 -15.99 -0.21
N VAL A 12 20.92 -15.19 0.80
CA VAL A 12 21.98 -14.16 0.69
C VAL A 12 23.34 -14.79 0.38
N GLY A 13 23.65 -15.96 0.94
CA GLY A 13 24.87 -16.72 0.66
C GLY A 13 24.96 -17.19 -0.80
N THR A 14 23.84 -17.63 -1.39
CA THR A 14 23.79 -18.01 -2.81
C THR A 14 24.02 -16.81 -3.72
N LEU A 15 23.47 -15.63 -3.38
CA LEU A 15 23.74 -14.37 -4.08
C LEU A 15 25.21 -13.94 -4.03
N ALA A 16 25.95 -14.35 -2.98
CA ALA A 16 27.36 -14.00 -2.81
C ALA A 16 28.33 -14.83 -3.68
N SER A 17 27.86 -15.90 -4.34
CA SER A 17 28.72 -16.87 -5.06
C SER A 17 28.92 -16.60 -6.57
N GLY A 18 28.20 -15.64 -7.16
CA GLY A 18 28.42 -15.19 -8.54
C GLY A 18 29.51 -14.10 -8.66
N PRO A 19 30.04 -13.80 -9.87
CA PRO A 19 30.94 -12.67 -10.07
C PRO A 19 30.28 -11.40 -9.52
N THR A 20 30.83 -10.85 -8.43
CA THR A 20 30.18 -9.83 -7.62
C THR A 20 30.18 -8.49 -8.36
N LEU A 21 29.19 -8.28 -9.22
CA LEU A 21 28.81 -6.94 -9.64
C LEU A 21 28.22 -6.26 -8.41
N GLN A 22 29.03 -5.52 -7.67
CA GLN A 22 28.51 -4.68 -6.59
C GLN A 22 27.58 -3.65 -7.22
N PRO A 23 26.28 -3.65 -6.91
CA PRO A 23 25.40 -2.63 -7.44
C PRO A 23 25.65 -1.32 -6.70
N LYS A 24 25.39 -0.21 -7.40
CA LYS A 24 25.48 1.14 -6.87
C LYS A 24 24.06 1.67 -6.67
N SER A 25 23.73 2.01 -5.44
CA SER A 25 22.50 2.75 -5.12
C SER A 25 22.82 4.24 -5.16
N VAL A 26 22.08 4.98 -5.98
CA VAL A 26 22.26 6.42 -6.18
C VAL A 26 21.01 7.13 -5.70
N VAL A 27 21.10 7.81 -4.56
CA VAL A 27 20.05 8.72 -4.12
C VAL A 27 20.07 9.97 -5.00
N ILE A 28 18.95 10.25 -5.66
CA ILE A 28 18.83 11.40 -6.56
C ILE A 28 18.58 12.64 -5.71
N LYS A 29 19.40 13.68 -5.92
CA LYS A 29 19.28 14.94 -5.17
C LYS A 29 17.92 15.60 -5.44
N PRO A 30 17.30 16.25 -4.45
CA PRO A 30 16.01 16.92 -4.63
C PRO A 30 15.99 17.94 -5.78
N GLU A 31 17.07 18.70 -5.97
CA GLU A 31 17.17 19.70 -7.06
C GLU A 31 17.13 19.08 -8.48
N ARG A 32 17.29 17.75 -8.58
CA ARG A 32 17.29 16.99 -9.82
C ARG A 32 16.04 16.11 -9.96
N CYS A 33 15.03 16.33 -9.15
CA CYS A 33 13.76 15.60 -9.21
C CYS A 33 12.62 16.54 -9.59
N LYS A 34 11.86 16.18 -10.62
CA LYS A 34 10.67 16.91 -11.07
C LYS A 34 9.41 16.03 -10.92
N PRO A 35 8.25 16.62 -10.54
CA PRO A 35 8.06 18.03 -10.17
C PRO A 35 8.76 18.39 -8.85
N ASP A 36 9.02 19.67 -8.63
CA ASP A 36 9.67 20.16 -7.40
C ASP A 36 8.90 19.73 -6.14
N GLY A 37 9.63 19.39 -5.08
CA GLY A 37 9.05 18.94 -3.81
C GLY A 37 8.56 17.49 -3.80
N CYS A 38 8.78 16.71 -4.88
CA CYS A 38 8.44 15.28 -4.90
C CYS A 38 9.33 14.40 -3.99
N THR A 39 10.37 14.97 -3.38
CA THR A 39 11.37 14.28 -2.57
C THR A 39 12.03 15.23 -1.58
N GLY A 40 12.78 14.71 -0.60
CA GLY A 40 13.47 15.50 0.42
C GLY A 40 12.56 16.02 1.54
N VAL A 41 11.30 15.60 1.55
CA VAL A 41 10.32 15.92 2.59
C VAL A 41 10.65 15.12 3.85
N THR A 42 10.66 15.78 5.00
CA THR A 42 10.92 15.14 6.30
C THR A 42 9.92 14.02 6.58
N ILE A 43 10.43 12.87 7.01
CA ILE A 43 9.65 11.74 7.52
C ILE A 43 9.53 11.90 9.04
N ALA A 44 8.46 12.55 9.49
CA ALA A 44 8.20 12.82 10.90
C ALA A 44 7.33 11.72 11.53
N LYS A 45 7.71 11.31 12.74
CA LYS A 45 6.98 10.31 13.52
C LYS A 45 5.56 10.80 13.80
N ASP A 46 4.57 9.92 13.64
CA ASP A 46 3.15 10.14 13.91
C ASP A 46 2.48 11.25 13.07
N GLU A 47 3.18 11.78 12.05
CA GLU A 47 2.71 12.90 11.22
C GLU A 47 2.55 12.54 9.74
N CYS A 48 2.99 11.34 9.33
CA CYS A 48 2.92 10.94 7.93
C CYS A 48 2.69 9.45 7.73
N TYR A 49 2.19 9.15 6.54
CA TYR A 49 2.15 7.82 5.96
C TYR A 49 3.27 7.68 4.94
N LEU A 50 3.96 6.56 4.99
CA LEU A 50 4.96 6.18 4.02
C LEU A 50 4.35 5.40 2.87
N ARG A 51 4.93 5.57 1.70
CA ARG A 51 4.65 4.74 0.54
C ARG A 51 5.96 4.44 -0.17
N LEU A 52 6.17 3.16 -0.45
CA LEU A 52 7.30 2.68 -1.22
C LEU A 52 6.77 2.28 -2.59
N THR A 53 7.29 2.92 -3.63
CA THR A 53 6.85 2.72 -5.01
C THR A 53 8.04 2.30 -5.86
N ILE A 54 7.84 1.30 -6.72
CA ILE A 54 8.75 0.99 -7.82
C ILE A 54 8.27 1.82 -9.02
N ASN A 55 9.02 2.87 -9.35
CA ASN A 55 8.61 3.82 -10.38
C ASN A 55 8.89 3.29 -11.79
N GLU A 56 10.02 2.61 -11.97
CA GLU A 56 10.43 2.13 -13.29
C GLU A 56 11.37 0.93 -13.14
N LEU A 57 11.11 -0.12 -13.92
CA LEU A 57 11.96 -1.29 -14.08
C LEU A 57 12.45 -1.37 -15.50
N PHE A 58 13.75 -1.58 -15.68
CA PHE A 58 14.34 -1.66 -16.99
C PHE A 58 15.44 -2.71 -17.06
N LEU A 59 15.43 -3.47 -18.16
CA LEU A 59 16.51 -4.36 -18.57
C LEU A 59 17.08 -3.83 -19.88
N ALA A 60 18.38 -3.52 -19.92
CA ALA A 60 19.02 -3.05 -21.14
C ALA A 60 19.03 -4.14 -22.22
N ASP A 61 19.26 -5.38 -21.79
CA ASP A 61 19.19 -6.57 -22.64
C ASP A 61 17.93 -7.39 -22.30
N ALA A 62 16.78 -7.01 -22.87
CA ALA A 62 15.55 -7.81 -22.74
C ALA A 62 15.61 -9.13 -23.56
N ARG A 63 16.59 -9.28 -24.45
CA ARG A 63 16.79 -10.48 -25.28
C ARG A 63 18.25 -10.89 -25.30
N ARG A 64 18.55 -12.14 -24.91
CA ARG A 64 19.89 -12.74 -25.04
C ARG A 64 19.78 -14.09 -25.71
N ALA A 65 20.52 -14.30 -26.80
CA ALA A 65 20.61 -15.60 -27.48
C ALA A 65 19.24 -16.28 -27.72
N PHE A 66 18.28 -15.56 -28.32
CA PHE A 66 16.90 -15.98 -28.59
C PHE A 66 15.98 -16.20 -27.38
N VAL A 67 16.49 -15.98 -26.17
CA VAL A 67 15.72 -16.04 -24.91
C VAL A 67 15.25 -14.63 -24.55
N GLU A 68 13.96 -14.49 -24.29
CA GLU A 68 13.33 -13.24 -23.86
C GLU A 68 13.21 -13.22 -22.33
N TYR A 69 13.63 -12.10 -21.76
CA TYR A 69 13.62 -11.86 -20.32
C TYR A 69 12.73 -10.68 -19.98
N GLN A 70 11.98 -10.81 -18.88
CA GLN A 70 11.20 -9.72 -18.31
C GLN A 70 11.74 -9.35 -16.91
N PRO A 71 11.67 -8.06 -16.53
CA PRO A 71 12.11 -7.64 -15.21
C PRO A 71 11.13 -8.11 -14.14
N MET A 72 11.68 -8.60 -13.03
CA MET A 72 10.94 -8.86 -11.80
C MET A 72 11.71 -8.31 -10.62
N VAL A 73 11.04 -7.65 -9.68
CA VAL A 73 11.63 -7.21 -8.41
C VAL A 73 10.98 -7.94 -7.27
N VAL A 74 11.81 -8.56 -6.44
CA VAL A 74 11.43 -9.01 -5.10
C VAL A 74 11.85 -7.92 -4.12
N SER A 75 10.92 -7.49 -3.28
CA SER A 75 11.11 -6.39 -2.34
C SER A 75 10.60 -6.73 -0.95
N ALA A 76 11.15 -6.07 0.05
CA ALA A 76 10.64 -6.12 1.42
C ALA A 76 10.91 -4.80 2.13
N ILE A 77 9.91 -4.29 2.86
CA ILE A 77 10.06 -3.16 3.77
C ILE A 77 9.80 -3.61 5.20
N SER A 78 10.74 -3.31 6.10
CA SER A 78 10.61 -3.56 7.53
C SER A 78 10.48 -2.23 8.29
N TYR A 79 9.48 -2.14 9.16
CA TYR A 79 9.17 -0.94 9.95
C TYR A 79 8.37 -1.33 11.21
N ILE A 80 8.10 -0.37 12.09
CA ILE A 80 7.28 -0.59 13.29
C ILE A 80 5.80 -0.33 12.95
N GLN A 81 4.94 -1.32 13.15
CA GLN A 81 3.49 -1.18 13.10
C GLN A 81 2.91 -1.43 14.50
N GLY A 82 2.18 -0.45 15.04
CA GLY A 82 1.83 -0.46 16.45
C GLY A 82 3.10 -0.44 17.32
N ASN A 83 3.33 -1.53 18.06
CA ASN A 83 4.52 -1.71 18.91
C ASN A 83 5.46 -2.83 18.43
N GLU A 84 5.20 -3.40 17.24
CA GLU A 84 5.95 -4.57 16.76
C GLU A 84 6.69 -4.26 15.46
N PRO A 85 7.94 -4.75 15.31
CA PRO A 85 8.62 -4.71 14.03
C PRO A 85 7.98 -5.73 13.09
N ILE A 86 7.51 -5.26 11.94
CA ILE A 86 6.95 -6.11 10.90
C ILE A 86 7.75 -5.98 9.60
N THR A 87 7.59 -6.95 8.71
CA THR A 87 8.17 -6.92 7.36
C THR A 87 7.09 -7.22 6.35
N VAL A 88 6.92 -6.33 5.38
CA VAL A 88 5.97 -6.46 4.27
C VAL A 88 6.75 -6.80 3.01
N PRO A 89 6.73 -8.07 2.58
CA PRO A 89 7.34 -8.49 1.34
C PRO A 89 6.38 -8.27 0.15
N SER A 90 6.94 -8.03 -1.03
CA SER A 90 6.18 -7.80 -2.26
C SER A 90 6.98 -8.24 -3.50
N VAL A 91 6.27 -8.71 -4.53
CA VAL A 91 6.85 -9.12 -5.81
C VAL A 91 6.19 -8.32 -6.93
N VAL A 92 7.01 -7.64 -7.73
CA VAL A 92 6.59 -6.86 -8.89
C VAL A 92 7.14 -7.52 -10.13
N GLY A 93 6.29 -7.90 -11.07
CA GLY A 93 6.73 -8.55 -12.30
C GLY A 93 5.58 -8.88 -13.25
N PRO A 94 5.85 -9.63 -14.33
CA PRO A 94 4.89 -9.96 -15.38
C PRO A 94 3.62 -10.64 -14.88
N SER A 95 3.71 -11.34 -13.76
CA SER A 95 2.58 -12.03 -13.15
C SER A 95 1.47 -11.10 -12.66
N LEU A 96 1.78 -9.83 -12.37
CA LEU A 96 0.75 -8.83 -12.06
C LEU A 96 -0.24 -8.63 -13.21
N LEU A 97 0.16 -8.96 -14.44
CA LEU A 97 -0.62 -8.78 -15.66
C LEU A 97 -1.07 -10.10 -16.29
N SER A 98 -0.50 -11.21 -15.83
CA SER A 98 -0.79 -12.55 -16.36
C SER A 98 -2.20 -12.97 -15.91
N ARG A 99 -3.20 -12.66 -16.73
CA ARG A 99 -4.53 -13.29 -16.64
C ARG A 99 -4.51 -14.56 -17.48
N PRO A 100 -5.25 -15.64 -17.11
CA PRO A 100 -5.23 -16.92 -17.82
C PRO A 100 -5.51 -16.85 -19.33
N THR A 101 -6.07 -15.74 -19.81
CA THR A 101 -6.52 -15.53 -21.20
C THR A 101 -5.76 -14.44 -21.96
N VAL A 102 -4.74 -13.80 -21.37
CA VAL A 102 -4.02 -12.69 -22.01
C VAL A 102 -2.55 -13.04 -22.18
N GLU A 103 -2.11 -13.23 -23.42
CA GLU A 103 -0.68 -13.26 -23.74
C GLU A 103 -0.10 -11.86 -23.50
N LEU A 104 0.98 -11.80 -22.72
CA LEU A 104 1.66 -10.54 -22.45
C LEU A 104 2.49 -10.11 -23.66
N PRO A 105 2.56 -8.80 -23.95
CA PRO A 105 3.44 -8.30 -24.99
C PRO A 105 4.91 -8.58 -24.64
N GLN A 106 5.73 -8.74 -25.69
CA GLN A 106 7.16 -9.07 -25.59
C GLN A 106 7.95 -8.03 -24.78
N SER A 107 7.54 -6.76 -24.83
CA SER A 107 8.13 -5.68 -24.04
C SER A 107 7.10 -5.18 -23.04
N LEU A 108 7.35 -5.46 -21.76
CA LEU A 108 6.50 -5.00 -20.69
C LEU A 108 7.16 -3.84 -19.92
N LEU A 109 6.44 -2.73 -19.84
CA LEU A 109 6.83 -1.55 -19.08
C LEU A 109 5.99 -1.51 -17.79
N LEU A 110 6.64 -1.79 -16.67
CA LEU A 110 6.03 -1.79 -15.34
C LEU A 110 6.45 -0.52 -14.61
N ASN A 111 5.49 0.39 -14.43
CA ASN A 111 5.76 1.70 -13.82
C ASN A 111 4.79 2.01 -12.68
N ASP A 112 5.29 2.82 -11.75
CA ASP A 112 4.53 3.44 -10.67
C ASP A 112 3.69 2.42 -9.86
N ILE A 113 4.35 1.33 -9.47
CA ILE A 113 3.74 0.22 -8.72
C ILE A 113 3.98 0.44 -7.23
N ASP A 114 2.91 0.70 -6.50
CA ASP A 114 2.94 0.81 -5.04
C ASP A 114 3.18 -0.58 -4.43
N ILE A 115 4.38 -0.78 -3.88
CA ILE A 115 4.76 -2.06 -3.27
C ILE A 115 4.43 -2.13 -1.79
N ALA A 116 4.36 -0.97 -1.13
CA ALA A 116 3.86 -0.86 0.23
C ALA A 116 3.29 0.54 0.49
N GLY A 117 2.28 0.62 1.34
CA GLY A 117 1.67 1.86 1.78
C GLY A 117 0.18 1.98 1.43
N PRO A 118 -0.53 2.93 2.06
CA PRO A 118 -0.02 3.91 3.03
C PRO A 118 0.31 3.29 4.39
N LEU A 119 1.54 3.48 4.89
CA LEU A 119 2.03 2.92 6.17
C LEU A 119 2.20 4.04 7.22
N PRO A 120 1.45 4.07 8.33
CA PRO A 120 1.68 5.06 9.39
C PRO A 120 3.11 4.95 9.93
N TYR A 121 3.87 6.04 9.90
CA TYR A 121 5.23 6.03 10.45
C TYR A 121 5.23 6.35 11.94
N ARG A 122 5.47 5.34 12.78
CA ARG A 122 5.47 5.45 14.26
C ARG A 122 6.84 5.73 14.87
N GLY A 123 7.84 6.07 14.04
CA GLY A 123 9.24 6.18 14.45
C GLY A 123 10.04 4.91 14.16
N GLY A 124 11.30 4.92 14.61
CA GLY A 124 12.22 3.79 14.45
C GLY A 124 12.83 3.70 13.04
N ASN A 125 13.62 2.66 12.83
CA ASN A 125 14.32 2.46 11.58
C ASN A 125 13.39 1.89 10.51
N ILE A 126 13.65 2.26 9.25
CA ILE A 126 13.00 1.66 8.08
C ILE A 126 14.08 0.89 7.32
N THR A 127 13.85 -0.39 7.07
CA THR A 127 14.77 -1.20 6.27
C THR A 127 14.10 -1.59 4.96
N ILE A 128 14.76 -1.32 3.84
CA ILE A 128 14.26 -1.66 2.50
C ILE A 128 15.25 -2.65 1.90
N SER A 129 14.71 -3.73 1.33
CA SER A 129 15.44 -4.71 0.54
C SER A 129 14.80 -4.80 -0.84
N LEU A 130 15.61 -4.75 -1.89
CA LEU A 130 15.19 -4.82 -3.29
C LEU A 130 16.14 -5.76 -4.02
N VAL A 131 15.60 -6.65 -4.85
CA VAL A 131 16.39 -7.53 -5.71
C VAL A 131 15.75 -7.56 -7.09
N LEU A 132 16.49 -7.12 -8.11
CA LEU A 132 16.12 -7.25 -9.51
C LEU A 132 16.47 -8.64 -10.01
N TYR A 133 15.54 -9.24 -10.72
CA TYR A 133 15.67 -10.49 -11.45
C TYR A 133 15.38 -10.27 -12.93
N ARG A 134 16.06 -11.06 -13.74
CA ARG A 134 15.63 -11.43 -15.08
C ARG A 134 14.84 -12.71 -14.96
N VAL A 135 13.67 -12.77 -15.58
CA VAL A 135 12.89 -14.01 -15.63
C VAL A 135 12.61 -14.37 -17.07
N ARG A 136 12.79 -15.63 -17.44
CA ARG A 136 12.56 -16.14 -18.80
C ARG A 136 11.06 -16.22 -19.10
N HIS A 137 10.67 -15.86 -20.33
CA HIS A 137 9.26 -15.74 -20.74
C HIS A 137 8.39 -17.02 -20.61
N THR A 138 8.99 -18.21 -20.46
CA THR A 138 8.27 -19.48 -20.47
C THR A 138 7.74 -19.84 -19.07
N ASN A 139 6.42 -20.03 -18.93
CA ASN A 139 5.72 -20.67 -17.79
C ASN A 139 5.39 -19.83 -16.52
N TYR A 140 5.25 -18.52 -16.60
CA TYR A 140 4.92 -17.66 -15.44
C TYR A 140 3.62 -17.97 -14.69
N ALA A 141 2.57 -18.35 -15.41
CA ALA A 141 1.21 -18.29 -14.87
C ALA A 141 0.93 -19.40 -13.84
N ARG A 142 1.48 -20.61 -14.03
CA ARG A 142 1.13 -21.77 -13.20
C ARG A 142 1.77 -21.71 -11.81
N ASP A 143 3.03 -21.28 -11.74
CA ASP A 143 3.79 -21.36 -10.49
C ASP A 143 3.54 -20.16 -9.57
N LEU A 144 3.24 -18.99 -10.14
CA LEU A 144 2.91 -17.80 -9.37
C LEU A 144 1.45 -17.82 -8.86
N LEU A 145 0.53 -18.49 -9.57
CA LEU A 145 -0.81 -18.80 -9.04
C LEU A 145 -0.71 -19.62 -7.75
N ASN A 146 0.22 -20.56 -7.64
CA ASN A 146 0.44 -21.32 -6.40
C ASN A 146 0.92 -20.43 -5.24
N VAL A 147 1.75 -19.40 -5.54
CA VAL A 147 2.20 -18.41 -4.54
C VAL A 147 1.05 -17.53 -4.07
N VAL A 148 0.26 -16.99 -5.00
CA VAL A 148 -0.93 -16.18 -4.68
C VAL A 148 -1.96 -17.00 -3.92
N GLU A 149 -2.18 -18.27 -4.27
CA GLU A 149 -3.05 -19.17 -3.53
C GLU A 149 -2.52 -19.48 -2.12
N GLY A 150 -1.21 -19.65 -1.96
CA GLY A 150 -0.57 -19.86 -0.65
C GLY A 150 -0.73 -18.66 0.27
N VAL A 151 -0.54 -17.44 -0.26
CA VAL A 151 -0.74 -16.18 0.46
C VAL A 151 -2.22 -15.95 0.75
N SER A 152 -3.11 -16.20 -0.21
CA SER A 152 -4.57 -16.03 -0.04
C SER A 152 -5.16 -17.01 0.98
N LYS A 153 -4.63 -18.23 1.11
CA LYS A 153 -5.01 -19.18 2.16
C LYS A 153 -4.48 -18.78 3.54
N ALA A 154 -3.40 -18.00 3.61
CA ALA A 154 -2.83 -17.48 4.85
C ALA A 154 -3.55 -16.23 5.37
N ILE A 155 -4.26 -15.51 4.49
CA ILE A 155 -5.10 -14.36 4.84
C ILE A 155 -6.53 -14.85 5.10
N GLY A 156 -6.79 -15.31 6.33
CA GLY A 156 -8.16 -15.60 6.78
C GLY A 156 -8.97 -14.32 7.01
N PRO A 157 -10.32 -14.39 7.08
CA PRO A 157 -11.11 -13.26 7.52
C PRO A 157 -10.88 -13.04 9.03
N ALA A 158 -10.47 -11.83 9.39
CA ALA A 158 -10.15 -11.29 10.73
C ALA A 158 -8.68 -11.42 11.18
N ALA A 159 -8.06 -10.24 11.32
CA ALA A 159 -6.69 -9.99 11.79
C ALA A 159 -6.42 -10.62 13.16
N ASP A 160 -5.41 -11.48 13.21
CA ASP A 160 -4.83 -12.00 14.44
C ASP A 160 -3.30 -12.03 14.25
N LEU A 161 -2.54 -11.62 15.27
CA LEU A 161 -1.08 -11.44 15.20
C LEU A 161 -0.33 -12.73 14.85
N GLY A 162 -0.94 -13.89 15.11
CA GLY A 162 -0.46 -15.21 14.68
C GLY A 162 -0.53 -15.47 13.17
N MET A 163 -1.19 -14.63 12.37
CA MET A 163 -1.17 -14.71 10.90
C MET A 163 0.10 -14.14 10.29
N LEU A 164 0.75 -13.14 10.90
CA LEU A 164 1.95 -12.51 10.34
C LEU A 164 3.11 -13.49 10.16
N SER A 165 3.29 -14.44 11.09
CA SER A 165 4.29 -15.50 11.00
C SER A 165 3.94 -16.59 9.98
N LYS A 166 2.64 -16.82 9.73
CA LYS A 166 2.17 -17.77 8.70
C LYS A 166 2.23 -17.17 7.30
N ILE A 167 1.94 -15.88 7.18
CA ILE A 167 2.06 -15.09 5.94
C ILE A 167 3.53 -14.97 5.54
N SER A 168 4.43 -14.71 6.50
CA SER A 168 5.87 -14.67 6.21
C SER A 168 6.43 -16.03 5.77
N GLY A 169 5.94 -17.13 6.34
CA GLY A 169 6.27 -18.50 5.90
C GLY A 169 5.77 -18.82 4.50
N ALA A 170 4.47 -18.68 4.24
CA ALA A 170 3.87 -19.00 2.95
C ALA A 170 4.39 -18.12 1.80
N LEU A 171 4.66 -16.84 2.08
CA LEU A 171 5.21 -15.94 1.09
C LEU A 171 6.70 -16.18 0.85
N LEU A 172 7.47 -16.52 1.88
CA LEU A 172 8.86 -16.95 1.70
C LEU A 172 8.93 -18.26 0.91
N ASP A 173 8.12 -19.27 1.24
CA ASP A 173 8.03 -20.52 0.48
C ASP A 173 7.59 -20.25 -0.97
N GLY A 174 6.72 -19.25 -1.19
CA GLY A 174 6.34 -18.82 -2.53
C GLY A 174 7.45 -18.10 -3.30
N VAL A 175 8.21 -17.22 -2.64
CA VAL A 175 9.39 -16.60 -3.22
C VAL A 175 10.49 -17.64 -3.48
N GLU A 176 10.74 -18.57 -2.57
CA GLU A 176 11.65 -19.71 -2.74
C GLU A 176 11.22 -20.60 -3.90
N SER A 177 9.92 -20.88 -4.04
CA SER A 177 9.37 -21.60 -5.19
C SER A 177 9.61 -20.84 -6.48
N LEU A 178 9.47 -19.51 -6.50
CA LEU A 178 9.76 -18.71 -7.70
C LEU A 178 11.26 -18.70 -8.04
N LEU A 179 12.12 -18.65 -7.03
CA LEU A 179 13.58 -18.55 -7.18
C LEU A 179 14.25 -19.91 -7.40
N GLY A 180 13.61 -21.01 -7.02
CA GLY A 180 14.10 -22.38 -7.16
C GLY A 180 13.86 -23.00 -8.54
N LEU A 181 13.15 -22.31 -9.45
CA LEU A 181 12.73 -22.85 -10.75
C LEU A 181 13.79 -22.76 -11.86
N GLY A 182 14.98 -22.23 -11.60
CA GLY A 182 16.08 -22.19 -12.57
C GLY A 182 15.89 -21.22 -13.75
N ASP A 183 14.70 -20.63 -13.90
CA ASP A 183 14.36 -19.66 -14.96
C ASP A 183 14.41 -18.18 -14.48
N THR A 184 14.84 -17.94 -13.24
CA THR A 184 15.08 -16.61 -12.66
C THR A 184 16.56 -16.38 -12.42
N GLU A 185 17.12 -15.28 -12.94
CA GLU A 185 18.51 -14.89 -12.75
C GLU A 185 18.57 -13.59 -11.91
N PRO A 186 19.17 -13.61 -10.71
CA PRO A 186 19.37 -12.38 -9.94
C PRO A 186 20.34 -11.46 -10.68
N VAL A 187 19.94 -10.20 -10.88
CA VAL A 187 20.75 -9.17 -11.55
C VAL A 187 21.52 -8.35 -10.53
N MET A 188 20.80 -7.85 -9.52
CA MET A 188 21.37 -7.00 -8.48
C MET A 188 20.43 -6.92 -7.27
N GLY A 189 21.01 -6.74 -6.09
CA GLY A 189 20.26 -6.57 -4.85
C GLY A 189 20.82 -5.46 -3.98
N HIS A 190 19.94 -4.78 -3.25
CA HIS A 190 20.32 -3.73 -2.31
C HIS A 190 19.47 -3.83 -1.05
N ARG A 191 20.13 -3.82 0.10
CA ARG A 191 19.50 -3.71 1.41
C ARG A 191 20.12 -2.55 2.15
N PHE A 192 19.29 -1.66 2.66
CA PHE A 192 19.73 -0.53 3.46
C PHE A 192 18.72 -0.21 4.55
N THR A 193 19.22 0.43 5.60
CA THR A 193 18.41 0.85 6.74
C THR A 193 18.55 2.35 6.91
N MET A 194 17.42 3.04 6.95
CA MET A 194 17.33 4.44 7.30
C MET A 194 17.05 4.58 8.79
N SER A 195 17.76 5.51 9.44
CA SER A 195 17.61 5.81 10.86
C SER A 195 17.08 7.23 11.02
N PRO A 196 16.07 7.46 11.89
CA PRO A 196 15.66 8.81 12.27
C PRO A 196 16.70 9.51 13.15
N VAL A 197 17.60 8.75 13.77
CA VAL A 197 18.67 9.26 14.63
C VAL A 197 19.88 9.56 13.75
N GLY A 198 20.03 10.83 13.36
CA GLY A 198 21.17 11.31 12.57
C GLY A 198 20.99 12.77 12.13
N PRO A 199 22.08 13.44 11.70
CA PRO A 199 22.01 14.79 11.18
C PRO A 199 21.07 14.86 9.96
N GLY A 200 20.03 15.69 10.05
CA GLY A 200 19.05 15.86 8.97
C GLY A 200 17.84 14.92 8.98
N GLY A 201 17.79 13.94 9.90
CA GLY A 201 16.66 13.01 10.06
C GLY A 201 16.40 12.13 8.83
N MET A 202 15.28 11.42 8.82
CA MET A 202 14.83 10.70 7.61
C MET A 202 14.05 11.64 6.70
N LYS A 203 14.27 11.48 5.39
CA LYS A 203 13.60 12.24 4.34
C LYS A 203 13.11 11.30 3.25
N SER A 204 12.03 11.67 2.57
CA SER A 204 11.64 11.02 1.32
C SER A 204 12.77 11.15 0.28
N PHE A 205 12.88 10.15 -0.59
CA PHE A 205 13.93 10.10 -1.59
C PHE A 205 13.46 9.37 -2.86
N TYR A 206 14.10 9.69 -3.98
CA TYR A 206 14.22 8.80 -5.14
C TYR A 206 15.61 8.15 -5.11
N ALA A 207 15.68 6.87 -5.46
CA ALA A 207 16.95 6.19 -5.66
C ALA A 207 16.91 5.30 -6.90
N ALA A 208 18.03 5.28 -7.62
CA ALA A 208 18.26 4.35 -8.70
C ALA A 208 19.25 3.28 -8.24
N LEU A 209 18.85 2.01 -8.34
CA LEU A 209 19.78 0.89 -8.23
C LEU A 209 20.29 0.56 -9.63
N VAL A 210 21.60 0.66 -9.84
CA VAL A 210 22.26 0.41 -11.12
C VAL A 210 23.52 -0.45 -10.92
N PRO A 211 24.07 -1.10 -11.97
CA PRO A 211 25.39 -1.73 -11.90
C PRO A 211 26.50 -0.72 -11.55
N SER A 212 27.54 -1.15 -10.83
CA SER A 212 28.65 -0.28 -10.37
C SER A 212 29.36 0.51 -11.47
N LYS A 213 29.45 -0.04 -12.68
CA LYS A 213 30.14 0.58 -13.82
C LYS A 213 29.31 1.64 -14.55
N SER A 214 28.08 1.88 -14.09
CA SER A 214 27.16 2.83 -14.73
C SER A 214 27.58 4.27 -14.49
N THR A 215 27.39 5.13 -15.50
CA THR A 215 27.51 6.59 -15.33
C THR A 215 26.32 7.10 -14.54
N THR A 216 26.58 7.80 -13.44
CA THR A 216 25.52 8.22 -12.50
C THR A 216 25.50 9.71 -12.18
N ASP A 217 26.52 10.43 -12.62
CA ASP A 217 26.81 11.78 -12.13
C ASP A 217 25.78 12.81 -12.60
N ASP A 218 25.01 12.50 -13.64
CA ASP A 218 23.96 13.34 -14.22
C ASP A 218 22.58 12.69 -14.19
N LEU A 219 22.36 11.75 -13.25
CA LEU A 219 21.04 11.18 -13.06
C LEU A 219 20.09 12.21 -12.46
N SER A 220 18.88 12.24 -13.02
CA SER A 220 17.74 13.03 -12.58
C SER A 220 16.46 12.20 -12.69
N VAL A 221 15.41 12.65 -12.02
CA VAL A 221 14.08 12.04 -12.12
C VAL A 221 13.14 13.09 -12.68
N ASP A 222 12.36 12.71 -13.68
CA ASP A 222 11.26 13.52 -14.18
C ASP A 222 9.99 12.68 -14.23
N SER A 223 9.00 13.07 -13.42
CA SER A 223 7.69 12.43 -13.38
C SER A 223 7.79 10.92 -13.12
N GLY A 224 8.67 10.55 -12.18
CA GLY A 224 8.92 9.15 -11.81
C GLY A 224 9.69 8.35 -12.88
N ARG A 225 10.40 9.00 -13.80
CA ARG A 225 11.24 8.32 -14.81
C ARG A 225 12.70 8.68 -14.64
N LEU A 226 13.57 7.69 -14.81
CA LEU A 226 15.01 7.90 -14.67
C LEU A 226 15.56 8.56 -15.95
N ARG A 227 16.25 9.67 -15.76
CA ARG A 227 16.85 10.46 -16.84
C ARG A 227 18.35 10.61 -16.63
N ILE A 228 19.07 10.90 -17.71
CA ILE A 228 20.50 11.22 -17.68
C ILE A 228 20.81 12.43 -18.56
N GLY A 229 21.72 13.28 -18.08
CA GLY A 229 22.23 14.46 -18.77
C GLY A 229 21.87 15.76 -18.06
N ASP A 230 22.67 16.79 -18.33
CA ASP A 230 22.60 18.14 -17.74
C ASP A 230 21.87 19.15 -18.64
N GLY A 231 21.48 18.75 -19.85
CA GLY A 231 20.77 19.59 -20.82
C GLY A 231 19.34 19.96 -20.40
N ALA A 232 18.75 20.94 -21.11
CA ALA A 232 17.39 21.43 -20.84
C ALA A 232 16.31 20.33 -20.89
N VAL A 233 16.55 19.25 -21.65
CA VAL A 233 15.70 18.05 -21.72
C VAL A 233 16.58 16.81 -21.52
N PRO A 234 16.70 16.30 -20.28
CA PRO A 234 17.41 15.06 -19.99
C PRO A 234 16.80 13.87 -20.76
N ARG A 235 17.64 13.00 -21.31
CA ARG A 235 17.18 11.82 -22.07
C ARG A 235 16.81 10.67 -21.13
N PRO A 236 15.94 9.72 -21.54
CA PRO A 236 15.72 8.48 -20.78
C PRO A 236 17.04 7.76 -20.48
N TYR A 237 17.19 7.25 -19.28
CA TYR A 237 18.31 6.37 -18.94
C TYR A 237 18.03 4.95 -19.47
N SER A 238 18.91 4.44 -20.33
CA SER A 238 18.76 3.13 -20.95
C SER A 238 20.10 2.40 -21.15
N GLU A 239 21.13 2.81 -20.40
CA GLU A 239 22.51 2.33 -20.59
C GLU A 239 22.79 1.00 -19.86
N SER A 240 21.97 0.66 -18.86
CA SER A 240 22.12 -0.55 -18.06
C SER A 240 20.79 -0.95 -17.44
N ASP A 241 20.72 -2.14 -16.83
CA ASP A 241 19.57 -2.55 -16.05
C ASP A 241 19.41 -1.66 -14.81
N TYR A 242 18.18 -1.32 -14.43
CA TYR A 242 17.97 -0.54 -13.21
C TYR A 242 16.63 -0.80 -12.55
N ILE A 243 16.58 -0.43 -11.27
CA ILE A 243 15.34 -0.19 -10.51
C ILE A 243 15.33 1.29 -10.16
N LEU A 244 14.31 2.03 -10.57
CA LEU A 244 13.98 3.32 -9.97
C LEU A 244 12.88 3.12 -8.94
N TYR A 245 13.11 3.60 -7.72
CA TYR A 245 12.14 3.52 -6.64
C TYR A 245 12.15 4.78 -5.80
N ASN A 246 11.05 5.00 -5.07
CA ASN A 246 10.94 6.10 -4.15
C ASN A 246 10.35 5.66 -2.81
N LEU A 247 10.67 6.41 -1.77
CA LEU A 247 9.95 6.40 -0.50
C LEU A 247 9.31 7.78 -0.35
N SER A 248 8.00 7.89 -0.54
CA SER A 248 7.24 9.14 -0.41
C SER A 248 6.54 9.23 0.94
N THR A 249 6.14 10.47 1.28
CA THR A 249 5.33 10.76 2.47
C THR A 249 3.99 11.37 2.07
N HIS A 250 2.94 11.05 2.82
CA HIS A 250 1.61 11.60 2.66
C HIS A 250 1.05 11.98 4.02
N ALA A 251 0.40 13.15 4.13
CA ALA A 251 -0.22 13.58 5.40
C ALA A 251 -1.50 12.78 5.72
N ARG A 252 -2.15 12.22 4.70
CA ARG A 252 -3.42 11.50 4.84
C ARG A 252 -3.46 10.26 3.96
N ARG A 253 -4.14 9.24 4.44
CA ARG A 253 -4.63 8.13 3.61
C ARG A 253 -6.03 8.45 3.06
N THR A 254 -6.35 7.97 1.88
CA THR A 254 -7.62 8.24 1.17
C THR A 254 -8.55 7.03 1.10
N ASP A 255 -8.09 5.88 1.56
CA ASP A 255 -8.73 4.57 1.53
C ASP A 255 -9.34 4.19 2.89
N VAL A 256 -9.75 5.17 3.69
CA VAL A 256 -10.28 4.95 5.06
C VAL A 256 -11.50 4.01 5.07
N SER A 257 -12.23 3.93 3.95
CA SER A 257 -13.37 3.02 3.80
C SER A 257 -13.00 1.53 3.81
N THR A 258 -11.73 1.17 3.60
CA THR A 258 -11.26 -0.21 3.66
C THR A 258 -10.87 -0.65 5.06
N LEU A 259 -10.89 0.27 6.04
CA LEU A 259 -10.49 -0.03 7.41
C LEU A 259 -11.59 -0.79 8.19
N PRO A 260 -11.21 -1.67 9.14
CA PRO A 260 -12.17 -2.56 9.80
C PRO A 260 -13.34 -1.86 10.50
N PHE A 261 -13.11 -0.65 11.05
CA PHE A 261 -14.12 0.13 11.77
C PHE A 261 -15.11 0.87 10.85
N PHE A 262 -14.83 0.97 9.54
CA PHE A 262 -15.68 1.76 8.63
C PHE A 262 -17.11 1.22 8.52
N GLY A 263 -17.28 -0.10 8.53
CA GLY A 263 -18.60 -0.73 8.51
C GLY A 263 -19.47 -0.37 9.73
N MET A 264 -18.85 -0.13 10.89
CA MET A 264 -19.52 0.30 12.11
C MET A 264 -19.92 1.78 12.03
N TYR A 265 -19.09 2.63 11.44
CA TYR A 265 -19.46 4.02 11.17
C TYR A 265 -20.70 4.11 10.26
N GLU A 266 -20.74 3.31 9.19
CA GLU A 266 -21.92 3.24 8.31
C GLU A 266 -23.16 2.70 9.05
N ARG A 267 -23.01 1.79 10.02
CA ARG A 267 -24.11 1.39 10.91
C ARG A 267 -24.57 2.55 11.79
N ALA A 268 -23.66 3.28 12.42
CA ALA A 268 -23.99 4.43 13.25
C ALA A 268 -24.78 5.48 12.45
N LYS A 269 -24.39 5.76 11.20
CA LYS A 269 -25.14 6.64 10.29
C LYS A 269 -26.55 6.16 10.02
N ARG A 270 -26.75 4.86 9.76
CA ARG A 270 -28.10 4.29 9.56
C ARG A 270 -28.96 4.43 10.81
N ASP A 271 -28.41 4.19 11.99
CA ASP A 271 -29.14 4.35 13.25
C ASP A 271 -29.44 5.81 13.56
N ALA A 272 -28.55 6.74 13.23
CA ALA A 272 -28.82 8.17 13.32
C ALA A 272 -29.97 8.58 12.39
N PHE A 273 -29.95 8.10 11.14
CA PHE A 273 -30.99 8.39 10.14
C PHE A 273 -32.36 7.79 10.49
N ARG A 274 -32.43 6.65 11.21
CA ARG A 274 -33.72 6.12 11.69
C ARG A 274 -34.48 7.10 12.58
N GLY A 275 -33.77 8.03 13.23
CA GLY A 275 -34.34 9.08 14.07
C GLY A 275 -34.89 8.53 15.40
N GLY A 276 -35.34 9.44 16.27
CA GLY A 276 -35.90 9.07 17.57
C GLY A 276 -34.84 8.74 18.64
N LYS A 277 -35.28 8.70 19.91
CA LYS A 277 -34.38 8.67 21.08
C LYS A 277 -33.54 7.39 21.16
N GLU A 278 -34.14 6.24 20.89
CA GLU A 278 -33.49 4.94 21.01
C GLU A 278 -32.45 4.72 19.91
N SER A 279 -32.80 4.95 18.64
CA SER A 279 -31.86 4.82 17.53
C SER A 279 -30.72 5.83 17.62
N TRP A 280 -30.98 7.05 18.12
CA TRP A 280 -29.90 8.01 18.42
C TRP A 280 -28.97 7.53 19.54
N ALA A 281 -29.48 6.86 20.57
CA ALA A 281 -28.64 6.28 21.62
C ALA A 281 -27.74 5.16 21.06
N ALA A 282 -28.30 4.28 20.21
CA ALA A 282 -27.54 3.23 19.52
C ALA A 282 -26.47 3.80 18.57
N ALA A 283 -26.79 4.84 17.82
CA ALA A 283 -25.85 5.54 16.95
C ALA A 283 -24.65 6.10 17.73
N LYS A 284 -24.90 6.77 18.87
CA LYS A 284 -23.84 7.30 19.74
C LYS A 284 -22.96 6.21 20.34
N ALA A 285 -23.56 5.10 20.80
CA ALA A 285 -22.81 3.97 21.34
C ALA A 285 -21.88 3.38 20.27
N THR A 286 -22.42 3.09 19.07
CA THR A 286 -21.64 2.56 17.95
C THR A 286 -20.53 3.52 17.52
N PHE A 287 -20.82 4.83 17.41
CA PHE A 287 -19.81 5.82 17.04
C PHE A 287 -18.71 5.99 18.10
N SER A 288 -19.04 5.82 19.39
CA SER A 288 -18.05 5.84 20.46
C SER A 288 -17.09 4.65 20.35
N GLU A 289 -17.58 3.48 19.95
CA GLU A 289 -16.75 2.30 19.68
C GLU A 289 -15.85 2.50 18.45
N VAL A 290 -16.38 3.11 17.37
CA VAL A 290 -15.58 3.51 16.20
C VAL A 290 -14.42 4.40 16.62
N TRP A 291 -14.68 5.40 17.46
CA TRP A 291 -13.62 6.29 17.96
C TRP A 291 -12.53 5.54 18.74
N GLN A 292 -12.91 4.61 19.62
CA GLN A 292 -11.94 3.79 20.36
C GLN A 292 -11.07 2.94 19.43
N GLN A 293 -11.67 2.36 18.38
CA GLN A 293 -10.94 1.58 17.38
C GLN A 293 -10.01 2.45 16.54
N MET A 294 -10.42 3.67 16.18
CA MET A 294 -9.56 4.60 15.45
C MET A 294 -8.33 5.01 16.27
N MET A 295 -8.51 5.32 17.56
CA MET A 295 -7.42 5.75 18.44
C MET A 295 -6.39 4.65 18.73
N THR A 296 -6.82 3.39 18.68
CA THR A 296 -5.93 2.23 18.87
C THR A 296 -5.50 1.59 17.55
N SER A 297 -5.93 2.14 16.41
CA SER A 297 -5.63 1.58 15.10
C SER A 297 -4.14 1.72 14.78
N PRO A 298 -3.46 0.62 14.41
CA PRO A 298 -2.09 0.70 13.91
C PRO A 298 -2.02 1.29 12.50
N ASP A 299 -3.16 1.50 11.84
CA ASP A 299 -3.31 1.88 10.43
C ASP A 299 -3.65 3.36 10.23
N LEU A 300 -3.83 4.11 11.31
CA LEU A 300 -4.02 5.56 11.30
C LEU A 300 -2.87 6.25 12.02
N ILE A 301 -2.50 7.45 11.58
CA ILE A 301 -1.75 8.39 12.41
C ILE A 301 -2.71 9.12 13.37
N PRO A 302 -2.25 9.59 14.56
CA PRO A 302 -3.11 10.22 15.55
C PRO A 302 -3.87 11.42 15.00
N GLN A 303 -3.18 12.27 14.24
CA GLN A 303 -3.78 13.45 13.63
C GLN A 303 -4.97 13.09 12.72
N GLN A 304 -4.81 12.09 11.84
CA GLN A 304 -5.90 11.70 10.95
C GLN A 304 -7.06 11.02 11.71
N ALA A 305 -6.79 10.29 12.79
CA ALA A 305 -7.84 9.76 13.63
C ALA A 305 -8.72 10.89 14.21
N GLU A 306 -8.09 11.95 14.76
CA GLU A 306 -8.81 13.11 15.28
C GLU A 306 -9.61 13.85 14.18
N GLU A 307 -9.01 14.06 13.01
CA GLU A 307 -9.69 14.69 11.87
C GLU A 307 -10.93 13.91 11.44
N LEU A 308 -10.79 12.59 11.28
CA LEU A 308 -11.89 11.69 10.91
C LEU A 308 -12.98 11.69 11.97
N PHE A 309 -12.63 11.73 13.26
CA PHE A 309 -13.63 11.79 14.33
C PHE A 309 -14.49 13.05 14.23
N ILE A 310 -13.86 14.21 13.99
CA ILE A 310 -14.56 15.48 13.84
C ILE A 310 -15.47 15.43 12.61
N GLU A 311 -14.95 15.01 11.46
CA GLU A 311 -15.70 14.90 10.21
C GLU A 311 -16.90 13.97 10.34
N TRP A 312 -16.67 12.76 10.86
CA TRP A 312 -17.70 11.73 10.98
C TRP A 312 -18.75 12.07 12.02
N LYS A 313 -18.37 12.74 13.11
CA LYS A 313 -19.33 13.27 14.09
C LYS A 313 -20.26 14.29 13.45
N GLN A 314 -19.74 15.21 12.63
CA GLN A 314 -20.56 16.19 11.92
C GLN A 314 -21.51 15.51 10.94
N ALA A 315 -21.02 14.55 10.15
CA ALA A 315 -21.84 13.77 9.25
C ALA A 315 -22.95 13.00 9.99
N LEU A 316 -22.64 12.41 11.15
CA LEU A 316 -23.60 11.68 11.98
C LEU A 316 -24.70 12.60 12.53
N LEU A 317 -24.36 13.81 12.97
CA LEU A 317 -25.35 14.82 13.39
C LEU A 317 -26.26 15.26 12.24
N ALA A 318 -25.70 15.40 11.03
CA ALA A 318 -26.47 15.73 9.83
C ALA A 318 -27.44 14.59 9.44
N GLU A 319 -27.04 13.32 9.59
CA GLU A 319 -27.94 12.16 9.40
C GLU A 319 -29.07 12.15 10.43
N LYS A 320 -28.76 12.45 11.70
CA LYS A 320 -29.77 12.55 12.76
C LYS A 320 -30.84 13.58 12.43
N THR A 321 -30.44 14.79 12.04
CA THR A 321 -31.39 15.86 11.64
C THR A 321 -32.26 15.42 10.46
N ARG A 322 -31.69 14.73 9.47
CA ARG A 322 -32.45 14.18 8.34
C ARG A 322 -33.47 13.14 8.81
N GLY A 323 -33.08 12.24 9.71
CA GLY A 323 -33.96 11.23 10.30
C GLY A 323 -35.12 11.82 11.09
N ASP A 324 -34.84 12.79 11.97
CA ASP A 324 -35.86 13.47 12.78
C ASP A 324 -36.88 14.20 11.89
N ASN A 325 -36.42 14.87 10.82
CA ASN A 325 -37.30 15.51 9.84
C ASN A 325 -38.16 14.48 9.07
N PHE A 326 -37.58 13.33 8.71
CA PHE A 326 -38.31 12.26 8.04
C PHE A 326 -39.43 11.68 8.91
N LEU A 327 -39.16 11.44 10.19
CA LEU A 327 -40.16 10.98 11.15
C LEU A 327 -41.30 11.99 11.32
N ALA A 328 -40.99 13.29 11.43
CA ALA A 328 -41.99 14.34 11.54
C ALA A 328 -42.94 14.40 10.33
N MET A 329 -42.44 14.16 9.12
CA MET A 329 -43.28 14.05 7.93
C MET A 329 -44.23 12.85 7.99
N SER A 330 -43.77 11.72 8.55
CA SER A 330 -44.59 10.51 8.68
C SER A 330 -45.71 10.67 9.72
N THR A 331 -45.45 11.35 10.83
CA THR A 331 -46.46 11.55 11.90
C THR A 331 -47.55 12.53 11.47
N THR A 332 -47.18 13.60 10.77
CA THR A 332 -48.13 14.62 10.30
C THR A 332 -49.18 14.05 9.32
N LYS A 333 -48.76 13.11 8.45
CA LYS A 333 -49.65 12.47 7.48
C LYS A 333 -50.64 11.51 8.15
N SER A 334 -50.17 10.74 9.14
CA SER A 334 -51.00 9.83 9.95
C SER A 334 -52.05 10.57 10.77
N GLU A 335 -51.71 11.71 11.39
CA GLU A 335 -52.69 12.49 12.16
C GLU A 335 -53.73 13.16 11.26
N THR A 336 -53.34 13.60 10.06
CA THR A 336 -54.27 14.20 9.10
C THR A 336 -55.27 13.17 8.54
N GLU A 337 -54.80 11.95 8.22
CA GLU A 337 -55.66 10.85 7.75
C GLU A 337 -56.53 10.27 8.86
N ALA A 338 -56.02 10.11 10.08
CA ALA A 338 -56.80 9.68 11.24
C ALA A 338 -57.87 10.70 11.62
N SER A 339 -57.55 12.00 11.60
CA SER A 339 -58.52 13.08 11.86
C SER A 339 -59.59 13.18 10.77
N ALA A 340 -59.22 12.94 9.51
CA ALA A 340 -60.17 12.88 8.39
C ALA A 340 -61.10 11.66 8.50
N GLY A 341 -60.56 10.50 8.93
CA GLY A 341 -61.34 9.30 9.20
C GLY A 341 -62.34 9.48 10.35
N ILE A 342 -61.90 10.10 11.45
CA ILE A 342 -62.78 10.41 12.59
C ILE A 342 -63.86 11.43 12.21
N ARG A 343 -63.53 12.48 11.42
CA ARG A 343 -64.55 13.41 10.90
C ARG A 343 -65.58 12.74 10.00
N ARG A 344 -65.15 11.87 9.07
CA ARG A 344 -66.07 11.10 8.23
C ARG A 344 -66.95 10.14 9.03
N ALA A 345 -66.40 9.51 10.07
CA ALA A 345 -67.17 8.65 10.96
C ALA A 345 -68.19 9.45 11.79
N ALA A 346 -67.84 10.66 12.23
CA ALA A 346 -68.76 11.56 12.93
C ALA A 346 -69.90 12.06 12.03
N GLU A 347 -69.61 12.42 10.77
CA GLU A 347 -70.62 12.83 9.78
C GLU A 347 -71.59 11.68 9.42
N LEU A 348 -71.12 10.43 9.38
CA LEU A 348 -71.97 9.26 9.12
C LEU A 348 -72.86 8.87 10.30
N LEU A 349 -72.53 9.32 11.52
CA LEU A 349 -73.28 9.00 12.74
C LEU A 349 -74.32 10.05 13.13
N ASN A 350 -74.45 11.16 12.39
CA ASN A 350 -75.43 12.23 12.64
C ASN A 350 -75.51 12.66 14.12
N LEU A 351 -74.34 13.00 14.70
CA LEU A 351 -74.23 13.77 15.93
C LEU A 351 -74.10 15.27 15.63
#